data_AF-A0A3M2ZER8-F1
#
_entry.id   AF-A0A3M2ZER8-F1
#
_cell.length_a   1.000
_cell.length_b   1.000
_cell.length_c   1.000
_cell.angle_alpha   90.00
_cell.angle_beta   90.00
_cell.angle_gamma   90.00
#
_symmetry.space_group_name_H-M   'P 1'
#
loop_
_entity.id
_entity.type
_entity.pdbx_description
1 polymer ?
#
loop_
_entity_poly.entity_id
_entity_poly.type
_entity_poly.pdbx_seq_one_letter_code
_entity_poly.pdbx_strand_id
1 'polypeptide(L)'
;WSESERATYPNSFSVGDIYAVIDDQDVCPASYLSGPDGSLIKYTVSRSAAEKRLFKRVAGPASMPSLSTLSQVHRALQNLTLMPSDVVRLLARAGRLEVVVPSRLWGKVGKVTGDWRPYSDKEGADTAAVGRPPSARQCGRPRR
;
A
#
# COMPACT_ATOMS: atom_id res chain seq x y z
N TRP A 1 10.34 -13.61 -6.19
CA TRP A 1 9.82 -12.32 -6.70
C TRP A 1 10.94 -11.53 -7.35
N SER A 2 10.64 -10.78 -8.43
CA SER A 2 11.58 -9.79 -8.99
C SER A 2 11.88 -8.69 -7.96
N GLU A 3 12.90 -7.86 -8.21
CA GLU A 3 13.23 -6.73 -7.35
C GLU A 3 12.05 -5.78 -7.13
N SER A 4 11.31 -5.45 -8.20
CA SER A 4 10.14 -4.59 -8.10
C SER A 4 9.02 -5.17 -7.23
N GLU A 5 8.80 -6.48 -7.30
CA GLU A 5 7.80 -7.14 -6.45
C GLU A 5 8.27 -7.22 -4.99
N ARG A 6 9.56 -7.46 -4.74
CA ARG A 6 10.15 -7.42 -3.40
C ARG A 6 10.06 -6.04 -2.76
N ALA A 7 10.22 -4.98 -3.54
CA ALA A 7 10.04 -3.61 -3.08
C ALA A 7 8.56 -3.27 -2.87
N THR A 8 7.66 -3.82 -3.69
CA THR A 8 6.21 -3.57 -3.58
C THR A 8 5.63 -4.13 -2.29
N TYR A 9 6.00 -5.37 -1.92
CA TYR A 9 5.41 -6.05 -0.77
C TYR A 9 5.41 -5.24 0.53
N PRO A 10 6.56 -4.73 1.05
CA PRO A 10 6.58 -3.96 2.30
C PRO A 10 6.04 -2.53 2.16
N ASN A 11 5.85 -2.03 0.93
CA ASN A 11 5.28 -0.70 0.67
C ASN A 11 3.78 -0.75 0.38
N SER A 12 3.12 -1.89 0.57
CA SER A 12 1.71 -2.13 0.28
C SER A 12 1.00 -2.82 1.44
N PHE A 13 -0.34 -2.74 1.47
CA PHE A 13 -1.14 -3.43 2.48
C PHE A 13 -0.91 -4.95 2.39
N SER A 14 -0.50 -5.57 3.49
CA SER A 14 -0.39 -7.01 3.60
C SER A 14 -1.78 -7.65 3.57
N VAL A 15 -1.84 -8.98 3.37
CA VAL A 15 -3.12 -9.71 3.38
C VAL A 15 -3.88 -9.52 4.70
N GLY A 16 -3.16 -9.47 5.82
CA GLY A 16 -3.75 -9.22 7.14
C GLY A 16 -4.28 -7.80 7.27
N ASP A 17 -3.55 -6.81 6.75
CA ASP A 17 -4.03 -5.42 6.74
C ASP A 17 -5.31 -5.29 5.91
N ILE A 18 -5.36 -5.92 4.73
CA ILE A 18 -6.56 -5.88 3.88
C ILE A 18 -7.77 -6.50 4.59
N TYR A 19 -7.58 -7.62 5.29
CA TYR A 19 -8.64 -8.21 6.11
C TYR A 19 -9.12 -7.22 7.15
N ALA A 20 -8.21 -6.70 8.00
CA ALA A 20 -8.56 -5.81 9.10
C ALA A 20 -9.26 -4.53 8.62
N VAL A 21 -8.77 -3.91 7.54
CA VAL A 21 -9.34 -2.68 6.97
C VAL A 21 -10.78 -2.87 6.49
N ILE A 22 -11.09 -4.02 5.88
CA ILE A 22 -12.46 -4.28 5.39
C ILE A 22 -13.38 -4.76 6.52
N ASP A 23 -12.85 -5.49 7.51
CA ASP A 23 -13.61 -5.94 8.69
C ASP A 23 -14.05 -4.74 9.56
N ASP A 24 -13.14 -3.78 9.80
CA ASP A 24 -13.38 -2.59 10.61
C ASP A 24 -14.03 -1.41 9.84
N GLN A 25 -14.56 -1.65 8.65
CA GLN A 25 -15.04 -0.60 7.73
C GLN A 25 -16.09 0.36 8.31
N ASP A 26 -16.86 -0.07 9.32
CA ASP A 26 -17.89 0.74 9.97
C ASP A 26 -17.31 1.71 11.00
N VAL A 27 -16.11 1.44 11.51
CA VAL A 27 -15.38 2.28 12.46
C VAL A 27 -14.37 3.17 11.73
N CYS A 28 -13.64 2.58 10.78
CA CYS A 28 -12.53 3.21 10.08
C CYS A 28 -12.72 3.07 8.56
N PRO A 29 -13.47 3.98 7.90
CA PRO A 29 -13.74 3.88 6.46
C PRO A 29 -12.50 4.12 5.59
N ALA A 30 -11.42 4.67 6.17
CA ALA A 30 -10.16 4.88 5.49
C ALA A 30 -8.97 4.50 6.38
N SER A 31 -7.99 3.85 5.77
CA SER A 31 -6.74 3.44 6.41
C SER A 31 -5.55 3.92 5.60
N TYR A 32 -4.48 4.28 6.31
CA TYR A 32 -3.26 4.81 5.73
C TYR A 32 -2.10 3.86 6.03
N LEU A 33 -1.24 3.64 5.04
CA LEU A 33 -0.01 2.87 5.18
C LEU A 33 1.17 3.76 4.80
N SER A 34 2.10 3.92 5.74
CA SER A 34 3.40 4.55 5.51
C SER A 34 4.40 3.49 5.05
N GLY A 35 4.89 3.62 3.82
CA GLY A 35 5.87 2.71 3.25
C GLY A 35 7.30 3.02 3.71
N PRO A 36 8.20 2.01 3.77
CA PRO A 36 9.62 2.21 4.07
C PRO A 36 10.36 3.10 3.06
N ASP A 37 9.80 3.32 1.86
CA ASP A 37 10.34 4.25 0.86
C ASP A 37 9.92 5.71 1.07
N GLY A 38 9.20 6.00 2.16
CA GLY A 38 8.65 7.33 2.47
C GLY A 38 7.29 7.61 1.82
N SER A 39 6.71 6.65 1.09
CA SER A 39 5.36 6.78 0.55
C SER A 39 4.29 6.77 1.64
N LEU A 40 3.14 7.38 1.31
CA LEU A 40 1.93 7.27 2.10
C LEU A 40 0.80 6.92 1.14
N ILE A 41 0.20 5.75 1.33
CA ILE A 41 -0.96 5.32 0.56
C ILE A 41 -2.20 5.29 1.46
N LYS A 42 -3.34 5.60 0.87
CA LYS A 42 -4.64 5.59 1.52
C LYS A 42 -5.54 4.58 0.83
N TYR A 43 -6.16 3.68 1.59
CA TYR A 43 -7.26 2.87 1.11
C TYR A 43 -8.56 3.35 1.76
N THR A 44 -9.56 3.67 0.94
CA THR A 44 -10.92 3.99 1.39
C THR A 44 -11.87 2.89 0.93
N VAL A 45 -12.58 2.32 1.89
CA VAL A 45 -13.54 1.23 1.68
C VAL A 45 -14.71 1.73 0.82
N SER A 46 -15.16 0.90 -0.13
CA SER A 46 -16.22 1.28 -1.08
C SER A 46 -17.51 0.47 -0.97
N ARG A 47 -17.48 -0.63 -0.23
CA ARG A 47 -18.52 -1.67 -0.13
C ARG A 47 -18.89 -2.31 -1.46
N SER A 48 -18.00 -2.23 -2.46
CA SER A 48 -18.26 -2.75 -3.80
C SER A 48 -18.35 -4.28 -3.81
N ALA A 49 -18.95 -4.84 -4.88
CA ALA A 49 -18.96 -6.28 -5.09
C ALA A 49 -17.53 -6.86 -5.24
N ALA A 50 -16.60 -6.08 -5.80
CA ALA A 50 -15.19 -6.48 -5.92
C ALA A 50 -14.51 -6.54 -4.55
N GLU A 51 -14.83 -5.61 -3.65
CA GLU A 51 -14.33 -5.60 -2.27
C GLU A 51 -14.86 -6.79 -1.47
N LYS A 52 -16.15 -7.10 -1.56
CA LYS A 52 -16.73 -8.30 -0.92
C LYS A 52 -16.06 -9.59 -1.41
N ARG A 53 -15.70 -9.67 -2.69
CA ARG A 53 -14.95 -10.81 -3.25
C ARG A 53 -13.51 -10.83 -2.75
N LEU A 54 -12.84 -9.68 -2.66
CA LEU A 54 -11.48 -9.59 -2.13
C LEU A 54 -11.45 -10.02 -0.66
N PHE A 55 -12.39 -9.54 0.15
CA PHE A 55 -12.52 -9.88 1.57
C PHE A 55 -12.56 -11.39 1.81
N LYS A 56 -13.42 -12.10 1.06
CA LYS A 56 -13.49 -13.58 1.12
C LYS A 56 -12.18 -14.28 0.78
N ARG A 57 -11.36 -13.69 -0.10
CA ARG A 57 -10.09 -14.28 -0.55
C ARG A 57 -8.93 -14.01 0.40
N VAL A 58 -9.00 -12.93 1.18
CA VAL A 58 -8.00 -12.57 2.22
C VAL A 58 -8.35 -13.13 3.59
N ALA A 59 -9.62 -13.49 3.82
CA ALA A 59 -10.03 -14.21 5.03
C ALA A 59 -9.45 -15.63 5.10
N GLY A 60 -9.16 -16.06 6.32
CA GLY A 60 -8.82 -17.44 6.65
C GLY A 60 -10.01 -18.40 6.58
N PRO A 61 -9.86 -19.63 7.10
CA PRO A 61 -10.96 -20.60 7.20
C PRO A 61 -12.15 -20.05 7.98
N ALA A 62 -13.35 -20.56 7.72
CA ALA A 62 -14.58 -20.10 8.40
C ALA A 62 -14.51 -20.17 9.94
N SER A 63 -13.73 -21.10 10.49
CA SER A 63 -13.49 -21.22 11.94
C SER A 63 -12.56 -20.13 12.50
N MET A 64 -11.70 -19.55 11.66
CA MET A 64 -10.75 -18.48 12.04
C MET A 64 -10.57 -17.49 10.88
N PRO A 65 -11.57 -16.62 10.60
CA PRO A 65 -11.52 -15.70 9.46
C PRO A 65 -10.37 -14.69 9.52
N SER A 66 -9.97 -14.26 10.72
CA SER A 66 -8.86 -13.35 10.94
C SER A 66 -7.48 -13.97 10.66
N LEU A 67 -7.37 -15.30 10.59
CA LEU A 67 -6.12 -16.02 10.33
C LEU A 67 -5.74 -15.97 8.83
N SER A 68 -5.42 -14.76 8.37
CA SER A 68 -5.18 -14.40 6.97
C SER A 68 -3.98 -15.12 6.34
N THR A 69 -3.08 -15.70 7.14
CA THR A 69 -1.96 -16.54 6.66
C THR A 69 -2.43 -17.84 6.01
N LEU A 70 -3.65 -18.29 6.32
CA LEU A 70 -4.27 -19.46 5.70
C LEU A 70 -5.18 -19.11 4.52
N SER A 71 -5.30 -17.83 4.16
CA SER A 71 -6.18 -17.35 3.10
C SER A 71 -5.72 -17.74 1.69
N GLN A 72 -6.63 -17.63 0.72
CA GLN A 72 -6.32 -17.91 -0.68
C GLN A 72 -5.25 -16.94 -1.21
N VAL A 73 -5.35 -15.64 -0.92
CA VAL A 73 -4.38 -14.63 -1.39
C VAL A 73 -3.01 -14.87 -0.77
N HIS A 74 -2.94 -15.17 0.52
CA HIS A 74 -1.65 -15.46 1.16
C HIS A 74 -0.97 -16.68 0.54
N ARG A 75 -1.72 -17.78 0.35
CA ARG A 75 -1.19 -18.98 -0.31
C ARG A 75 -0.74 -18.71 -1.75
N ALA A 76 -1.46 -17.88 -2.50
CA ALA A 76 -1.09 -17.53 -3.86
C ALA A 76 0.22 -16.70 -3.93
N LEU A 77 0.44 -15.81 -2.96
CA LEU A 77 1.70 -15.08 -2.79
C LEU A 77 2.86 -16.04 -2.50
N GLN A 78 2.67 -17.00 -1.58
CA GLN A 78 3.68 -18.01 -1.23
C GLN A 78 4.02 -18.92 -2.43
N ASN A 79 3.00 -19.32 -3.19
CA ASN A 79 3.16 -20.17 -4.37
C ASN A 79 3.62 -19.42 -5.62
N LEU A 80 3.88 -18.12 -5.53
CA LEU A 80 4.28 -17.26 -6.65
C LEU A 80 3.28 -17.27 -7.82
N THR A 81 2.00 -17.57 -7.56
CA THR A 81 0.92 -17.49 -8.56
C THR A 81 0.18 -16.15 -8.51
N LEU A 82 0.46 -15.36 -7.48
CA LEU A 82 0.06 -13.97 -7.34
C LEU A 82 1.28 -13.16 -6.89
N MET A 83 1.48 -11.99 -7.47
CA MET A 83 2.55 -11.07 -7.09
C MET A 83 2.04 -9.95 -6.17
N PRO A 84 2.89 -9.34 -5.34
CA PRO A 84 2.54 -8.16 -4.56
C PRO A 84 1.86 -7.04 -5.37
N SER A 85 2.33 -6.76 -6.59
CA SER A 85 1.70 -5.78 -7.48
C SER A 85 0.30 -6.19 -7.95
N ASP A 86 0.01 -7.49 -8.04
CA ASP A 86 -1.35 -7.97 -8.32
C ASP A 86 -2.29 -7.67 -7.14
N VAL A 87 -1.80 -7.78 -5.90
CA VAL A 87 -2.57 -7.42 -4.70
C VAL A 87 -2.90 -5.92 -4.69
N VAL A 88 -1.94 -5.07 -5.05
CA VAL A 88 -2.18 -3.62 -5.23
C VAL A 88 -3.28 -3.37 -6.26
N ARG A 89 -3.22 -4.03 -7.43
CA ARG A 89 -4.26 -3.90 -8.46
C ARG A 89 -5.61 -4.45 -7.99
N LEU A 90 -5.64 -5.50 -7.18
CA LEU A 90 -6.87 -6.02 -6.57
C LEU A 90 -7.50 -4.97 -5.64
N LEU A 91 -6.71 -4.31 -4.80
CA LEU A 91 -7.20 -3.21 -3.95
C LEU A 91 -7.71 -2.04 -4.77
N ALA A 92 -6.94 -1.59 -5.76
CA ALA A 92 -7.34 -0.49 -6.65
C ALA A 92 -8.65 -0.76 -7.41
N ARG A 93 -8.97 -2.04 -7.67
CA ARG A 93 -10.26 -2.47 -8.29
C ARG A 93 -11.37 -2.69 -7.26
N ALA A 94 -11.03 -3.03 -6.03
CA ALA A 94 -11.96 -3.32 -4.95
C ALA A 94 -12.53 -2.05 -4.32
N GLY A 95 -11.69 -1.05 -4.08
CA GLY A 95 -12.06 0.20 -3.43
C GLY A 95 -11.30 1.40 -4.00
N ARG A 96 -11.11 2.43 -3.18
CA ARG A 96 -10.38 3.64 -3.58
C ARG A 96 -8.99 3.63 -2.95
N LEU A 97 -8.00 3.22 -3.73
CA LEU A 97 -6.59 3.29 -3.38
C LEU A 97 -5.97 4.57 -3.94
N GLU A 98 -5.26 5.33 -3.11
CA GLU A 98 -4.69 6.63 -3.45
C GLU A 98 -3.26 6.75 -2.94
N VAL A 99 -2.38 7.33 -3.76
CA VAL A 99 -1.06 7.82 -3.35
C VAL A 99 -1.24 9.21 -2.77
N VAL A 100 -0.90 9.39 -1.49
CA VAL A 100 -0.96 10.67 -0.76
C VAL A 100 0.42 11.32 -0.73
N VAL A 101 1.46 10.54 -0.44
CA VAL A 101 2.87 10.96 -0.56
C VAL A 101 3.53 10.07 -1.62
N PRO A 102 4.08 10.65 -2.70
CA PRO A 102 4.62 9.89 -3.82
C PRO A 102 5.97 9.26 -3.46
N SER A 103 6.35 8.23 -4.21
CA SER A 103 7.69 7.63 -4.18
C SER A 103 8.07 7.13 -5.56
N ARG A 104 9.34 6.75 -5.77
CA ARG A 104 9.76 6.14 -7.04
C ARG A 104 8.96 4.88 -7.38
N LEU A 105 8.55 4.12 -6.36
CA LEU A 105 7.77 2.89 -6.53
C LEU A 105 6.33 3.20 -6.96
N TRP A 106 5.67 4.11 -6.24
CA TRP A 106 4.23 4.39 -6.38
C TRP A 106 3.89 5.34 -7.52
N GLY A 107 4.82 6.22 -7.90
CA GLY A 107 4.60 7.28 -8.88
C GLY A 107 3.94 8.52 -8.25
N LYS A 108 3.24 9.30 -9.08
CA LYS A 108 2.58 10.57 -8.71
C LYS A 108 1.44 10.39 -7.70
N VAL A 109 1.13 11.49 -7.01
CA VAL A 109 -0.04 11.63 -6.11
C VAL A 109 -1.34 11.42 -6.90
N GLY A 110 -2.30 10.71 -6.30
CA GLY A 110 -3.63 10.52 -6.87
C GLY A 110 -4.14 9.09 -6.81
N LYS A 111 -5.23 8.83 -7.55
CA LYS A 111 -5.89 7.51 -7.56
C LYS A 111 -5.02 6.46 -8.24
N VAL A 112 -4.81 5.34 -7.56
CA VAL A 112 -4.19 4.14 -8.13
C VAL A 112 -5.23 3.39 -8.96
N THR A 113 -4.89 3.06 -10.20
CA THR A 113 -5.77 2.38 -11.14
C THR A 113 -5.52 0.86 -11.16
N GLY A 114 -6.46 0.12 -11.75
CA GLY A 114 -6.40 -1.35 -11.82
C GLY A 114 -5.29 -1.91 -12.73
N ASP A 115 -4.55 -1.05 -13.44
CA ASP A 115 -3.42 -1.32 -14.32
C ASP A 115 -2.08 -0.81 -13.74
N TRP A 116 -2.07 -0.32 -12.49
CA TRP A 116 -0.88 0.17 -11.81
C TRP A 116 0.31 -0.80 -11.91
N ARG A 117 1.51 -0.23 -12.11
CA ARG A 117 2.77 -0.97 -12.16
C ARG A 117 3.81 -0.27 -11.30
N PRO A 118 4.66 -1.03 -10.58
CA PRO A 118 5.75 -0.44 -9.82
C PRO A 118 6.72 0.29 -10.76
N TYR A 119 7.14 1.50 -10.36
CA TYR A 119 8.06 2.35 -11.13
C TYR A 119 7.55 2.77 -12.52
N SER A 120 6.23 2.97 -12.69
CA SER A 120 5.62 3.46 -13.93
C SER A 120 6.17 4.82 -14.38
N ASP A 121 6.58 5.66 -13.44
CA ASP A 121 6.97 7.05 -13.69
C ASP A 121 8.47 7.20 -14.04
N LYS A 122 9.14 6.10 -14.42
CA LYS A 122 10.56 6.09 -14.81
C LYS A 122 10.93 6.99 -15.99
N GLU A 123 9.96 7.61 -16.66
CA GLU A 123 10.21 8.63 -17.69
C GLU A 123 10.35 10.07 -17.15
N GLY A 124 10.15 10.33 -15.85
CA GLY A 124 10.14 11.70 -15.30
C GLY A 124 11.11 12.04 -14.17
N ALA A 125 11.93 11.08 -13.71
CA ALA A 125 12.65 11.19 -12.43
C ALA A 125 14.15 11.51 -12.55
N ASP A 126 14.55 12.32 -13.54
CA ASP A 126 15.91 12.91 -13.60
C ASP A 126 15.98 14.34 -13.00
N THR A 127 14.89 14.91 -12.47
CA THR A 127 14.92 16.33 -12.02
C THR A 127 14.31 16.64 -10.65
N ALA A 128 13.92 15.66 -9.86
CA ALA A 128 13.53 15.92 -8.46
C ALA A 128 14.72 15.68 -7.52
N ALA A 129 15.70 16.59 -7.57
CA ALA A 129 16.69 16.72 -6.52
C ALA A 129 15.97 17.00 -5.19
N VAL A 130 16.12 16.09 -4.24
CA VAL A 130 15.64 16.23 -2.87
C VAL A 130 16.25 17.49 -2.26
N GLY A 131 15.42 18.52 -2.06
CA GLY A 131 15.78 19.69 -1.27
C GLY A 131 16.10 19.26 0.15
N ARG A 132 17.36 19.45 0.55
CA ARG A 132 17.82 19.28 1.93
C ARG A 132 16.94 20.13 2.86
N PRO A 133 16.45 19.62 4.00
CA PRO A 133 15.74 20.48 4.94
C PRO A 133 16.72 21.57 5.46
N PRO A 134 16.26 22.81 5.67
CA PRO A 134 17.11 23.85 6.23
C PRO A 134 17.55 23.44 7.63
N SER A 135 18.87 23.40 7.87
CA SER A 135 19.44 23.17 9.20
C SER A 135 18.90 24.21 10.18
N ALA A 136 18.35 23.75 11.30
CA ALA A 136 17.97 24.60 12.42
C ALA A 136 19.18 25.44 12.84
N ARG A 137 19.05 26.77 12.79
CA ARG A 137 20.03 27.69 13.36
C ARG A 137 20.07 27.44 14.86
N GLN A 138 21.19 26.92 15.37
CA GLN A 138 21.43 26.88 16.80
C GLN A 138 21.42 28.32 17.33
N CYS A 139 20.45 28.61 18.19
CA CYS A 139 20.43 29.86 18.95
C CYS A 139 21.67 29.90 19.85
N GLY A 140 22.57 30.85 19.58
CA GLY A 140 23.77 31.06 20.37
C GLY A 140 23.41 31.34 21.83
N ARG A 141 24.05 30.60 22.74
CA ARG A 141 24.00 30.90 24.17
C ARG A 141 24.75 32.22 24.45
N PRO A 142 24.23 33.13 25.28
CA PRO A 142 24.99 34.29 25.70
C PRO A 142 26.16 33.86 26.60
N ARG A 143 27.36 34.37 26.31
CA ARG A 143 28.53 34.20 27.17
C ARG A 143 28.31 35.00 28.46
N ARG A 144 28.56 34.36 29.61
CA ARG A 144 28.80 35.04 30.89
C ARG A 144 30.23 35.55 30.93
#